data_AF-A0AAV6RCI4-F1
#
_entry.id   AF-A0AAV6RCI4-F1
#
_cell.length_a   1.000
_cell.length_b   1.000
_cell.length_c   1.000
_cell.angle_alpha   90.00
_cell.angle_beta   90.00
_cell.angle_gamma   90.00
#
_symmetry.space_group_name_H-M   'P 1'
#
loop_
_entity.id
_entity.type
_entity.pdbx_description
1 polymer ?
#
loop_
_entity_poly.entity_id
_entity_poly.type
_entity_poly.pdbx_seq_one_letter_code
_entity_poly.pdbx_strand_id
1 'polypeptide(L)'
;MPNNSTYSAWCHVSDEMYSRADAHRSLGNAFQQEAILEIRQVLDEHGKRKKPLDSAIERTGKLVTANWSEQLKIKKKLVGLTREHEALFNFVENNKHISTEKEKQKMLNRLTKSAEMQARVDEEYFNINMEGHQMRLKWENTLKNCYQIIQELEKERIEVLCNILNRYSLHMSGFGQTLKHGQKQIELLVQRVDMDKDIRTLVEENRFSAGDNKFEFLMADYFEEDSKSLMGKERRRESIKLKLQRLEDTIAKTKKDREGIEKLMRMYSENPSFSNQKNLEETEQQLDECSLKLDLLEATFHKLSSSLSELEGKPKSFHRFRDSIVKWKDKDCEHSVVQLTRQVKLRRTTFRSRQSLRASIIYKGPAQFVTQPSVEPPQSASDQVTSTDSTHETEASEQRVPSHTGNDNQEGKIFPDTNTEVFISAHICRFTINLTQ
;
A
#
# COMPACT_ATOMS: atom_id res chain seq x y z
N MET A 1 11.40 -2.13 -29.46
CA MET A 1 12.08 -1.31 -28.44
C MET A 1 12.62 -2.12 -27.25
N PRO A 2 13.31 -3.27 -27.43
CA PRO A 2 13.83 -4.05 -26.29
C PRO A 2 15.03 -3.41 -25.57
N ASN A 3 15.68 -2.40 -26.17
CA ASN A 3 16.92 -1.78 -25.66
C ASN A 3 16.74 -0.38 -25.06
N ASN A 4 15.51 0.00 -24.68
CA ASN A 4 15.21 1.29 -24.08
C ASN A 4 15.29 1.19 -22.54
N SER A 5 16.21 1.93 -21.93
CA SER A 5 16.46 1.93 -20.49
C SER A 5 15.30 2.51 -19.68
N THR A 6 14.59 3.50 -20.25
CA THR A 6 13.36 4.04 -19.65
C THR A 6 12.25 3.00 -19.63
N TYR A 7 12.05 2.28 -20.73
CA TYR A 7 11.06 1.20 -20.84
C TYR A 7 11.37 0.08 -19.85
N SER A 8 12.62 -0.38 -19.79
CA SER A 8 13.01 -1.46 -18.88
C SER A 8 12.85 -1.07 -17.41
N ALA A 9 13.15 0.18 -17.04
CA ALA A 9 12.90 0.68 -15.70
C ALA A 9 11.40 0.65 -15.34
N TRP A 10 10.51 1.05 -16.26
CA TRP A 10 9.07 0.99 -16.03
C TRP A 10 8.53 -0.44 -15.92
N CYS A 11 9.03 -1.38 -16.72
CA CYS A 11 8.66 -2.79 -16.57
C CYS A 11 9.02 -3.31 -15.19
N HIS A 12 10.23 -3.04 -14.70
CA HIS A 12 10.64 -3.47 -13.35
C HIS A 12 9.81 -2.80 -12.25
N VAL A 13 9.44 -1.53 -12.40
CA VAL A 13 8.52 -0.87 -11.44
C VAL A 13 7.17 -1.60 -11.40
N SER A 14 6.64 -2.00 -12.56
CA SER A 14 5.41 -2.79 -12.65
C SER A 14 5.58 -4.15 -11.96
N ASP A 15 6.65 -4.88 -12.24
CA ASP A 15 6.93 -6.19 -11.61
C ASP A 15 7.06 -6.08 -10.10
N GLU A 16 7.71 -5.02 -9.62
CA GLU A 16 7.84 -4.74 -8.18
C GLU A 16 6.48 -4.40 -7.54
N MET A 17 5.56 -3.74 -8.25
CA MET A 17 4.19 -3.56 -7.74
C MET A 17 3.46 -4.89 -7.54
N TYR A 18 3.60 -5.84 -8.47
CA TYR A 18 3.04 -7.18 -8.31
C TYR A 18 3.70 -7.93 -7.14
N SER A 19 5.03 -7.89 -7.04
CA SER A 19 5.79 -8.48 -5.93
C SER A 19 5.34 -7.95 -4.57
N ARG A 20 5.10 -6.63 -4.44
CA ARG A 20 4.57 -6.02 -3.21
C ARG A 20 3.17 -6.50 -2.87
N ALA A 21 2.29 -6.63 -3.86
CA ALA A 21 0.94 -7.15 -3.66
C ALA A 21 0.99 -8.60 -3.14
N ASP A 22 1.86 -9.43 -3.72
CA ASP A 22 2.06 -10.82 -3.29
C ASP A 22 2.68 -10.91 -1.90
N ALA A 23 3.61 -10.02 -1.55
CA ALA A 23 4.17 -9.94 -0.21
C ALA A 23 3.09 -9.59 0.84
N HIS A 24 2.20 -8.63 0.54
CA HIS A 24 1.06 -8.31 1.41
C HIS A 24 0.09 -9.49 1.55
N ARG A 25 -0.23 -10.18 0.45
CA ARG A 25 -1.08 -11.37 0.46
C ARG A 25 -0.47 -12.48 1.32
N SER A 26 0.83 -12.72 1.16
CA SER A 26 1.56 -13.73 1.92
C SER A 26 1.59 -13.40 3.41
N LEU A 27 1.81 -12.14 3.77
CA LEU A 27 1.73 -11.66 5.16
C LEU A 27 0.33 -11.88 5.77
N GLY A 28 -0.72 -11.51 5.04
CA GLY A 28 -2.10 -11.71 5.49
C GLY A 28 -2.43 -13.18 5.72
N ASN A 29 -1.99 -14.06 4.82
CA ASN A 29 -2.13 -15.50 4.97
C ASN A 29 -1.37 -16.03 6.20
N ALA A 30 -0.15 -15.56 6.43
CA ALA A 30 0.63 -15.93 7.60
C ALA A 30 -0.11 -15.55 8.90
N PHE A 31 -0.61 -14.33 9.03
CA PHE A 31 -1.40 -13.94 10.21
C PHE A 31 -2.69 -14.75 10.39
N GLN A 32 -3.38 -15.06 9.29
CA GLN A 32 -4.57 -15.89 9.35
C GLN A 32 -4.27 -17.28 9.91
N GLN A 33 -3.22 -17.95 9.41
CA GLN A 33 -2.90 -19.32 9.79
C GLN A 33 -2.19 -19.40 11.14
N GLU A 34 -1.28 -18.47 11.41
CA GLU A 34 -0.31 -18.57 12.50
C GLU A 34 -0.69 -17.75 13.74
N ALA A 35 -1.68 -16.87 13.64
CA ALA A 35 -2.18 -16.12 14.79
C ALA A 35 -3.68 -16.39 15.01
N ILE A 36 -4.51 -16.11 14.00
CA ILE A 36 -5.97 -16.14 14.17
C ILE A 36 -6.47 -17.57 14.45
N LEU A 37 -6.00 -18.56 13.67
CA LEU A 37 -6.42 -19.95 13.88
C LEU A 37 -5.89 -20.52 15.20
N GLU A 38 -4.64 -20.24 15.57
CA GLU A 38 -4.07 -20.70 16.84
C GLU A 38 -4.82 -20.13 18.05
N ILE A 39 -5.16 -18.83 18.05
CA ILE A 39 -5.97 -18.21 19.11
C ILE A 39 -7.33 -18.89 19.22
N ARG A 40 -7.99 -19.14 18.08
CA ARG A 40 -9.31 -19.78 18.06
C ARG A 40 -9.23 -21.20 18.62
N GLN A 41 -8.22 -21.97 18.23
CA GLN A 41 -8.02 -23.33 18.71
C GLN A 41 -7.85 -23.37 20.24
N VAL A 42 -6.97 -22.52 20.79
CA VAL A 42 -6.76 -22.44 22.25
C VAL A 42 -8.05 -22.08 22.98
N LEU A 43 -8.81 -21.10 22.48
CA LEU A 43 -10.09 -20.71 23.08
C LEU A 43 -11.11 -21.86 23.08
N ASP A 44 -11.22 -22.59 21.97
CA ASP A 44 -12.15 -23.72 21.84
C ASP A 44 -11.77 -24.87 22.78
N GLU A 45 -10.47 -25.19 22.88
CA GLU A 45 -9.96 -26.22 23.77
C GLU A 45 -10.14 -25.85 25.25
N HIS A 46 -9.86 -24.60 25.61
CA HIS A 46 -10.04 -24.11 26.98
C HIS A 46 -11.52 -24.07 27.36
N GLY A 47 -12.39 -23.66 26.44
CA GLY A 47 -13.84 -23.70 26.63
C GLY A 47 -14.36 -25.12 26.87
N LYS A 48 -13.83 -26.11 26.16
CA LYS A 48 -14.16 -27.54 26.38
C LYS A 48 -13.66 -28.05 27.74
N ARG A 49 -12.44 -27.67 28.14
CA ARG A 49 -11.84 -28.08 29.42
C ARG A 49 -12.49 -27.41 30.63
N LYS A 50 -12.94 -26.15 30.53
CA LYS A 50 -13.55 -25.39 31.66
C LYS A 50 -14.93 -25.89 32.08
N LYS A 51 -15.82 -26.20 31.14
CA LYS A 51 -17.20 -26.64 31.41
C LYS A 51 -17.35 -27.77 32.46
N PRO A 52 -16.59 -28.89 32.38
CA PRO A 52 -16.68 -29.95 33.38
C PRO A 52 -16.17 -29.52 34.77
N LEU A 53 -15.22 -28.58 34.84
CA LEU A 53 -14.73 -28.02 36.12
C LEU A 53 -15.83 -27.21 36.81
N ASP A 54 -16.47 -26.30 36.07
CA ASP A 54 -17.59 -25.50 36.58
C ASP A 54 -18.72 -26.41 37.10
N SER A 55 -19.03 -27.46 36.34
CA SER A 55 -20.04 -28.46 36.72
C SER A 55 -19.67 -29.25 37.99
N ALA A 56 -18.38 -29.56 38.17
CA ALA A 56 -17.90 -30.28 39.35
C ALA A 56 -17.96 -29.42 40.61
N ILE A 57 -17.55 -28.15 40.51
CA ILE A 57 -17.64 -27.16 41.60
C ILE A 57 -19.11 -26.93 41.98
N GLU A 58 -19.99 -26.71 41.00
CA GLU A 58 -21.41 -26.48 41.26
C GLU A 58 -22.05 -27.68 41.97
N ARG A 59 -21.78 -28.90 41.50
CA ARG A 59 -22.33 -30.13 42.08
C ARG A 59 -21.87 -30.31 43.53
N THR A 60 -20.57 -30.16 43.79
CA THR A 60 -20.01 -30.35 45.14
C THR A 60 -20.42 -29.24 46.11
N GLY A 61 -20.50 -27.99 45.65
CA GLY A 61 -20.99 -26.87 46.45
C GLY A 61 -22.47 -27.01 46.85
N LYS A 62 -23.31 -27.55 45.96
CA LYS A 62 -24.72 -27.88 46.29
C LYS A 62 -24.82 -28.91 47.42
N LEU A 63 -23.97 -29.93 47.41
CA LEU A 63 -23.95 -30.96 48.47
C LEU A 63 -23.58 -30.35 49.84
N VAL A 64 -22.55 -29.50 49.88
CA VAL A 64 -22.14 -28.79 51.10
C VAL A 64 -23.29 -27.92 51.64
N THR A 65 -23.96 -27.18 50.77
CA THR A 65 -25.07 -26.30 51.14
C THR A 65 -26.28 -27.09 51.67
N ALA A 66 -26.59 -28.22 51.03
CA ALA A 66 -27.68 -29.11 51.46
C ALA A 66 -27.38 -29.73 52.83
N ASN A 67 -26.18 -30.26 53.04
CA ASN A 67 -25.77 -30.83 54.32
C ASN A 67 -25.78 -29.78 55.45
N TRP A 68 -25.24 -28.57 55.19
CA TRP A 68 -25.29 -27.46 56.15
C TRP A 68 -26.72 -27.12 56.61
N SER A 69 -27.67 -27.14 55.67
CA SER A 69 -29.08 -26.87 55.97
C SER A 69 -29.69 -27.94 56.89
N GLU A 70 -29.37 -29.22 56.66
CA GLU A 70 -29.85 -30.31 57.50
C GLU A 70 -29.17 -30.33 58.88
N GLN A 71 -27.86 -30.03 58.97
CA GLN A 71 -27.17 -29.84 60.26
C GLN A 71 -27.88 -28.80 61.12
N LEU A 72 -28.25 -27.65 60.56
CA LEU A 72 -28.97 -26.60 61.28
C LEU A 72 -30.36 -27.06 61.75
N LYS A 73 -31.05 -27.87 60.94
CA LYS A 73 -32.37 -28.40 61.27
C LYS A 73 -32.31 -29.41 62.43
N ILE A 74 -31.37 -30.37 62.38
CA ILE A 74 -31.18 -31.35 63.46
C ILE A 74 -30.68 -30.66 64.73
N LYS A 75 -29.78 -29.67 64.62
CA LYS A 75 -29.35 -28.85 65.76
C LYS A 75 -30.53 -28.17 66.46
N LYS A 76 -31.43 -27.53 65.70
CA LYS A 76 -32.63 -26.88 66.25
C LYS A 76 -33.54 -27.90 66.96
N LYS A 77 -33.75 -29.07 66.35
CA LYS A 77 -34.52 -30.18 66.92
C LYS A 77 -33.91 -30.66 68.24
N LEU A 78 -32.60 -30.89 68.28
CA LEU A 78 -31.88 -31.32 69.48
C LEU A 78 -32.02 -30.30 70.61
N VAL A 79 -31.79 -29.01 70.32
CA VAL A 79 -31.95 -27.92 71.31
C VAL A 79 -33.37 -27.88 71.88
N GLY A 80 -34.39 -28.09 71.03
CA GLY A 80 -35.79 -28.19 71.47
C GLY A 80 -36.00 -29.34 72.47
N LEU A 81 -35.57 -30.55 72.10
CA LEU A 81 -35.69 -31.75 72.93
C LEU A 81 -34.95 -31.61 74.27
N THR A 82 -33.73 -31.04 74.26
CA THR A 82 -32.97 -30.80 75.49
C THR A 82 -33.71 -29.85 76.42
N ARG A 83 -34.30 -28.76 75.91
CA ARG A 83 -35.08 -27.83 76.75
C ARG A 83 -36.31 -28.50 77.38
N GLU A 84 -37.02 -29.31 76.60
CA GLU A 84 -38.18 -30.07 77.10
C GLU A 84 -37.76 -31.11 78.15
N HIS A 85 -36.64 -31.81 77.92
CA HIS A 85 -36.09 -32.78 78.87
C HIS A 85 -35.74 -32.13 80.20
N GLU A 86 -34.99 -31.02 80.17
CA GLU A 86 -34.61 -30.27 81.37
C GLU A 86 -35.84 -29.73 82.12
N ALA A 87 -36.84 -29.23 81.41
CA ALA A 87 -38.09 -28.79 82.03
C ALA A 87 -38.82 -29.94 82.73
N LEU A 88 -38.90 -31.12 82.09
CA LEU A 88 -39.49 -32.32 82.67
C LEU A 88 -38.69 -32.80 83.88
N PHE A 89 -37.36 -32.83 83.79
CA PHE A 89 -36.46 -33.23 84.86
C PHE A 89 -36.64 -32.35 86.10
N ASN A 90 -36.58 -31.03 85.92
CA ASN A 90 -36.83 -30.06 86.99
C ASN A 90 -38.22 -30.22 87.61
N PHE A 91 -39.26 -30.46 86.79
CA PHE A 91 -40.60 -30.73 87.29
C PHE A 91 -40.65 -32.00 88.15
N VAL A 92 -40.02 -33.09 87.71
CA VAL A 92 -39.97 -34.35 88.47
C VAL A 92 -39.24 -34.16 89.79
N GLU A 93 -38.06 -33.53 89.77
CA GLU A 93 -37.25 -33.24 90.96
C GLU A 93 -38.03 -32.45 92.01
N ASN A 94 -38.71 -31.38 91.60
CA ASN A 94 -39.45 -30.51 92.51
C ASN A 94 -40.71 -31.17 93.11
N ASN A 95 -41.28 -32.19 92.46
CA ASN A 95 -42.52 -32.86 92.88
C ASN A 95 -42.31 -34.25 93.52
N LYS A 96 -41.06 -34.64 93.81
CA LYS A 96 -40.69 -35.96 94.38
C LYS A 96 -41.48 -36.39 95.62
N HIS A 97 -41.92 -35.42 96.43
CA HIS A 97 -42.56 -35.64 97.73
C HIS A 97 -44.10 -35.64 97.66
N ILE A 98 -44.71 -35.25 96.54
CA ILE A 98 -46.17 -35.01 96.42
C ILE A 98 -46.87 -36.14 95.66
N SER A 99 -46.14 -36.92 94.84
CA SER A 99 -46.74 -37.91 93.94
C SER A 99 -46.92 -39.31 94.54
N THR A 100 -48.01 -39.97 94.16
CA THR A 100 -48.24 -41.39 94.44
C THR A 100 -47.22 -42.27 93.71
N GLU A 101 -47.01 -43.51 94.18
CA GLU A 101 -46.03 -44.43 93.58
C GLU A 101 -46.29 -44.68 92.07
N LYS A 102 -47.56 -44.79 91.69
CA LYS A 102 -47.98 -44.95 90.30
C LYS A 102 -47.63 -43.73 89.44
N GLU A 103 -47.75 -42.53 89.98
CA GLU A 103 -47.38 -41.28 89.31
C GLU A 103 -45.87 -41.13 89.18
N LYS A 104 -45.11 -41.49 90.22
CA LYS A 104 -43.64 -41.53 90.19
C LYS A 104 -43.15 -42.43 89.05
N GLN A 105 -43.67 -43.66 88.95
CA GLN A 105 -43.31 -44.58 87.87
C GLN A 105 -43.64 -44.01 86.49
N LYS A 106 -44.80 -43.35 86.33
CA LYS A 106 -45.20 -42.71 85.06
C LYS A 106 -44.24 -41.58 84.67
N MET A 107 -43.81 -40.77 85.63
CA MET A 107 -42.89 -39.65 85.40
C MET A 107 -41.48 -40.15 85.08
N LEU A 108 -41.01 -41.20 85.77
CA LEU A 108 -39.76 -41.88 85.45
C LEU A 108 -39.76 -42.41 84.01
N ASN A 109 -40.83 -43.11 83.61
CA ASN A 109 -40.96 -43.63 82.24
C ASN A 109 -40.95 -42.50 81.18
N ARG A 110 -41.48 -41.31 81.50
CA ARG A 110 -41.43 -40.14 80.60
C ARG A 110 -40.01 -39.57 80.50
N LEU A 111 -39.29 -39.48 81.62
CA LEU A 111 -37.89 -39.04 81.64
C LEU A 111 -37.01 -40.00 80.84
N THR A 112 -37.13 -41.31 81.06
CA THR A 112 -36.38 -42.31 80.31
C THR A 112 -36.62 -42.18 78.80
N LYS A 113 -37.89 -42.09 78.36
CA LYS A 113 -38.22 -41.91 76.94
C LYS A 113 -37.68 -40.61 76.35
N SER A 114 -37.72 -39.52 77.11
CA SER A 114 -37.18 -38.24 76.69
C SER A 114 -35.65 -38.28 76.55
N ALA A 115 -34.95 -38.91 77.51
CA ALA A 115 -33.50 -39.12 77.44
C ALA A 115 -33.09 -40.01 76.26
N GLU A 116 -33.80 -41.12 76.02
CA GLU A 116 -33.58 -42.00 74.88
C GLU A 116 -33.78 -41.28 73.53
N MET A 117 -34.80 -40.41 73.44
CA MET A 117 -35.04 -39.62 72.23
C MET A 117 -33.96 -38.57 72.02
N GLN A 118 -33.52 -37.90 73.10
CA GLN A 118 -32.43 -36.92 73.03
C GLN A 118 -31.12 -37.58 72.59
N ALA A 119 -30.74 -38.69 73.20
CA ALA A 119 -29.54 -39.45 72.83
C ALA A 119 -29.55 -39.88 71.35
N ARG A 120 -30.72 -40.28 70.83
CA ARG A 120 -30.86 -40.65 69.42
C ARG A 120 -30.67 -39.48 68.47
N VAL A 121 -31.23 -38.31 68.79
CA VAL A 121 -31.08 -37.11 67.94
C VAL A 121 -29.70 -36.49 68.09
N ASP A 122 -29.06 -36.63 69.24
CA ASP A 122 -27.67 -36.25 69.45
C ASP A 122 -26.72 -37.09 68.58
N GLU A 123 -26.91 -38.40 68.54
CA GLU A 123 -26.18 -39.30 67.64
C GLU A 123 -26.44 -38.96 66.16
N GLU A 124 -27.69 -38.65 65.78
CA GLU A 124 -28.03 -38.17 64.43
C GLU A 124 -27.29 -36.85 64.11
N TYR A 125 -27.23 -35.92 65.06
CA TYR A 125 -26.52 -34.65 64.93
C TYR A 125 -25.00 -34.86 64.78
N PHE A 126 -24.41 -35.75 65.58
CA PHE A 126 -22.99 -36.09 65.48
C PHE A 126 -22.65 -36.66 64.10
N ASN A 127 -23.42 -37.63 63.62
CA ASN A 127 -23.19 -38.28 62.34
C ASN A 127 -23.30 -37.30 61.16
N ILE A 128 -24.31 -36.43 61.13
CA ILE A 128 -24.45 -35.44 60.04
C ILE A 128 -23.36 -34.35 60.07
N ASN A 129 -22.80 -34.05 61.24
CA ASN A 129 -21.61 -33.19 61.34
C ASN A 129 -20.37 -33.88 60.77
N MET A 130 -20.17 -35.17 61.10
CA MET A 130 -19.06 -35.95 60.57
C MET A 130 -19.11 -36.07 59.04
N GLU A 131 -20.30 -36.36 58.48
CA GLU A 131 -20.53 -36.34 57.03
C GLU A 131 -20.26 -34.95 56.43
N GLY A 132 -20.67 -33.88 57.11
CA GLY A 132 -20.42 -32.52 56.67
C GLY A 132 -18.94 -32.17 56.58
N HIS A 133 -18.12 -32.63 57.53
CA HIS A 133 -16.66 -32.49 57.46
C HIS A 133 -16.09 -33.19 56.21
N GLN A 134 -16.55 -34.41 55.91
CA GLN A 134 -16.12 -35.13 54.71
C GLN A 134 -16.56 -34.42 53.42
N MET A 135 -17.79 -33.90 53.37
CA MET A 135 -18.29 -33.16 52.20
C MET A 135 -17.52 -31.85 51.96
N ARG A 136 -17.20 -31.11 53.03
CA ARG A 136 -16.39 -29.88 52.95
C ARG A 136 -14.99 -30.18 52.43
N LEU A 137 -14.32 -31.17 53.00
CA LEU A 137 -12.98 -31.58 52.54
C LEU A 137 -12.99 -32.01 51.07
N LYS A 138 -14.03 -32.72 50.62
CA LYS A 138 -14.19 -33.10 49.20
C LYS A 138 -14.40 -31.88 48.30
N TRP A 139 -15.19 -30.90 48.73
CA TRP A 139 -15.40 -29.66 47.99
C TRP A 139 -14.11 -28.83 47.90
N GLU A 140 -13.38 -28.66 49.00
CA GLU A 140 -12.08 -27.97 49.03
C GLU A 140 -11.06 -28.62 48.09
N ASN A 141 -10.94 -29.95 48.11
CA ASN A 141 -10.07 -30.68 47.19
C ASN A 141 -10.51 -30.51 45.72
N THR A 142 -11.82 -30.54 45.45
CA THR A 142 -12.35 -30.31 44.09
C THR A 142 -12.00 -28.89 43.63
N LEU A 143 -12.18 -27.90 44.50
CA LEU A 143 -11.89 -26.51 44.24
C LEU A 143 -10.40 -26.29 43.95
N LYS A 144 -9.52 -26.83 44.80
CA LYS A 144 -8.06 -26.78 44.62
C LYS A 144 -7.63 -27.37 43.28
N ASN A 145 -8.15 -28.56 42.94
CA ASN A 145 -7.83 -29.22 41.67
C ASN A 145 -8.30 -28.39 40.46
N CYS A 146 -9.52 -27.83 40.53
CA CYS A 146 -10.04 -26.98 39.46
C CYS A 146 -9.19 -25.71 39.28
N TYR A 147 -8.78 -25.06 40.37
CA TYR A 147 -7.90 -23.89 40.31
C TYR A 147 -6.55 -24.23 39.68
N GLN A 148 -5.95 -25.35 40.05
CA GLN A 148 -4.69 -25.78 39.46
C GLN A 148 -4.82 -25.99 37.95
N ILE A 149 -5.90 -26.64 37.49
CA ILE A 149 -6.14 -26.85 36.05
C ILE A 149 -6.37 -25.51 35.33
N ILE A 150 -7.18 -24.61 35.90
CA ILE A 150 -7.43 -23.29 35.31
C ILE A 150 -6.14 -22.47 35.22
N GLN A 151 -5.29 -22.56 36.24
CA GLN A 151 -3.99 -21.89 36.23
C GLN A 151 -3.08 -22.42 35.11
N GLU A 152 -3.03 -23.73 34.91
CA GLU A 152 -2.24 -24.33 33.81
C GLU A 152 -2.80 -23.94 32.43
N LEU A 153 -4.13 -23.90 32.27
CA LEU A 153 -4.76 -23.38 31.05
C LEU A 153 -4.37 -21.92 30.80
N GLU A 154 -4.36 -21.07 31.84
CA GLU A 154 -3.97 -19.67 31.65
C GLU A 154 -2.48 -19.52 31.29
N LYS A 155 -1.61 -20.36 31.87
CA LYS A 155 -0.19 -20.40 31.45
C LYS A 155 -0.05 -20.79 29.99
N GLU A 156 -0.73 -21.86 29.56
CA GLU A 156 -0.76 -22.33 28.16
C GLU A 156 -1.24 -21.20 27.22
N ARG A 157 -2.31 -20.50 27.58
CA ARG A 157 -2.83 -19.36 26.81
C ARG A 157 -1.80 -18.24 26.67
N ILE A 158 -1.18 -17.83 27.79
CA ILE A 158 -0.20 -16.74 27.80
C ILE A 158 1.03 -17.13 26.96
N GLU A 159 1.51 -18.36 27.07
CA GLU A 159 2.62 -18.87 26.30
C GLU A 159 2.34 -18.82 24.79
N VAL A 160 1.17 -19.29 24.36
CA VAL A 160 0.75 -19.21 22.95
C VAL A 160 0.68 -17.76 22.48
N LEU A 161 0.08 -16.85 23.26
CA LEU A 161 0.01 -15.43 22.90
C LEU A 161 1.40 -14.78 22.77
N CYS A 162 2.34 -15.11 23.66
CA CYS A 162 3.73 -14.68 23.56
C CYS A 162 4.39 -15.20 22.27
N ASN A 163 4.18 -16.46 21.92
CA ASN A 163 4.70 -17.05 20.68
C ASN A 163 4.13 -16.35 19.44
N ILE A 164 2.83 -16.06 19.43
CA ILE A 164 2.16 -15.33 18.35
C ILE A 164 2.74 -13.92 18.19
N LEU A 165 2.99 -13.19 19.30
CA LEU A 165 3.61 -11.87 19.26
C LEU A 165 5.02 -11.91 18.65
N ASN A 166 5.82 -12.93 19.01
CA ASN A 166 7.14 -13.13 18.42
C ASN A 166 7.06 -13.40 16.91
N ARG A 167 6.12 -14.25 16.47
CA ARG A 167 5.88 -14.52 15.04
C ARG A 167 5.41 -13.28 14.30
N TYR A 168 4.50 -12.50 14.89
CA TYR A 168 4.06 -11.23 14.32
C TYR A 168 5.23 -10.29 14.06
N SER A 169 6.11 -10.11 15.06
CA SER A 169 7.33 -9.30 14.93
C SER A 169 8.23 -9.81 13.81
N LEU A 170 8.44 -11.12 13.72
CA LEU A 170 9.25 -11.75 12.67
C LEU A 170 8.67 -11.50 11.27
N HIS A 171 7.37 -11.73 11.09
CA HIS A 171 6.66 -11.51 9.83
C HIS A 171 6.70 -10.05 9.39
N MET A 172 6.47 -9.11 10.31
CA MET A 172 6.56 -7.67 10.03
C MET A 172 7.98 -7.25 9.66
N SER A 173 8.98 -7.78 10.33
CA SER A 173 10.39 -7.53 10.01
C SER A 173 10.74 -8.05 8.61
N GLY A 174 10.41 -9.31 8.32
CA GLY A 174 10.63 -9.94 7.02
C GLY A 174 9.93 -9.18 5.88
N PHE A 175 8.66 -8.84 6.07
CA PHE A 175 7.89 -8.02 5.14
C PHE A 175 8.55 -6.65 4.89
N GLY A 176 8.99 -5.97 5.95
CA GLY A 176 9.72 -4.71 5.85
C GLY A 176 11.03 -4.82 5.07
N GLN A 177 11.77 -5.92 5.21
CA GLN A 177 13.00 -6.16 4.43
C GLN A 177 12.69 -6.37 2.94
N THR A 178 11.64 -7.13 2.61
CA THR A 178 11.19 -7.33 1.22
C THR A 178 10.87 -5.98 0.56
N LEU A 179 10.11 -5.11 1.22
CA LEU A 179 9.78 -3.79 0.69
C LEU A 179 11.02 -2.91 0.48
N LYS A 180 11.95 -2.91 1.45
CA LYS A 180 13.21 -2.17 1.34
C LYS A 180 14.07 -2.68 0.19
N HIS A 181 14.13 -3.99 -0.01
CA HIS A 181 14.88 -4.59 -1.11
C HIS A 181 14.34 -4.14 -2.46
N GLY A 182 13.03 -4.29 -2.68
CA GLY A 182 12.39 -3.90 -3.94
C GLY A 182 12.50 -2.39 -4.22
N GLN A 183 12.37 -1.56 -3.19
CA GLN A 183 12.62 -0.11 -3.30
C GLN A 183 14.05 0.19 -3.78
N LYS A 184 15.06 -0.48 -3.21
CA LYS A 184 16.46 -0.31 -3.61
C LYS A 184 16.70 -0.72 -5.07
N GLN A 185 16.03 -1.77 -5.56
CA GLN A 185 16.13 -2.16 -6.97
C GLN A 185 15.57 -1.10 -7.90
N ILE A 186 14.40 -0.54 -7.59
CA ILE A 186 13.82 0.58 -8.35
C ILE A 186 14.80 1.76 -8.38
N GLU A 187 15.36 2.15 -7.23
CA GLU A 187 16.31 3.27 -7.15
C GLU A 187 17.53 3.06 -8.06
N LEU A 188 18.12 1.86 -8.04
CA LEU A 188 19.26 1.51 -8.89
C LEU A 188 18.91 1.56 -10.38
N LEU A 189 17.70 1.13 -10.77
CA LEU A 189 17.26 1.16 -12.17
C LEU A 189 16.98 2.58 -12.64
N VAL A 190 16.32 3.39 -11.82
CA VAL A 190 16.07 4.81 -12.13
C VAL A 190 17.38 5.58 -12.31
N GLN A 191 18.41 5.27 -11.50
CA GLN A 191 19.75 5.86 -11.67
C GLN A 191 20.43 5.46 -12.98
N ARG A 192 20.06 4.33 -13.58
CA ARG A 192 20.65 3.81 -14.84
C ARG A 192 19.90 4.25 -16.09
N VAL A 193 18.77 4.96 -15.95
CA VAL A 193 18.03 5.50 -17.09
C VAL A 193 18.88 6.55 -17.81
N ASP A 194 19.13 6.32 -19.09
CA ASP A 194 19.94 7.19 -19.96
C ASP A 194 19.11 7.58 -21.18
N MET A 195 18.53 8.78 -21.10
CA MET A 195 17.70 9.35 -22.15
C MET A 195 18.48 9.54 -23.45
N ASP A 196 19.74 9.98 -23.39
CA ASP A 196 20.52 10.24 -24.59
C ASP A 196 20.89 8.93 -25.31
N LYS A 197 21.18 7.87 -24.54
CA LYS A 197 21.31 6.52 -25.07
C LYS A 197 20.00 6.04 -25.68
N ASP A 198 18.86 6.22 -25.01
CA ASP A 198 17.56 5.79 -25.52
C ASP A 198 17.20 6.50 -26.84
N ILE A 199 17.47 7.81 -26.94
CA ILE A 199 17.25 8.58 -28.18
C ILE A 199 18.21 8.15 -29.29
N ARG A 200 19.49 7.88 -28.98
CA ARG A 200 20.43 7.34 -29.98
C ARG A 200 19.96 6.00 -30.51
N THR A 201 19.56 5.08 -29.65
CA THR A 201 18.98 3.78 -30.04
C THR A 201 17.76 3.97 -30.92
N LEU A 202 16.84 4.89 -30.56
CA LEU A 202 15.66 5.19 -31.39
C LEU A 202 16.04 5.71 -32.78
N VAL A 203 16.98 6.65 -32.85
CA VAL A 203 17.45 7.19 -34.14
C VAL A 203 18.09 6.09 -34.97
N GLU A 204 18.91 5.23 -34.37
CA GLU A 204 19.57 4.10 -35.05
C GLU A 204 18.55 3.07 -35.55
N GLU A 205 17.57 2.67 -34.74
CA GLU A 205 16.48 1.77 -35.13
C GLU A 205 15.63 2.34 -36.28
N ASN A 206 15.50 3.68 -36.32
CA ASN A 206 14.74 4.39 -37.35
C ASN A 206 15.61 4.96 -38.49
N ARG A 207 16.89 4.58 -38.60
CA ARG A 207 17.73 5.01 -39.73
C ARG A 207 17.22 4.35 -41.02
N PHE A 208 16.80 5.18 -41.97
CA PHE A 208 16.58 4.80 -43.35
C PHE A 208 17.85 4.15 -43.92
N SER A 209 17.72 3.02 -44.61
CA SER A 209 18.85 2.39 -45.27
C SER A 209 19.36 3.28 -46.41
N ALA A 210 20.61 3.10 -46.86
CA ALA A 210 21.16 3.90 -47.95
C ALA A 210 20.34 3.82 -49.26
N GLY A 211 19.50 2.78 -49.43
CA GLY A 211 18.56 2.64 -50.56
C GLY A 211 17.30 3.50 -50.44
N ASP A 212 16.87 3.83 -49.21
CA ASP A 212 15.61 4.55 -48.93
C ASP A 212 15.75 6.08 -49.10
N ASN A 213 16.97 6.58 -49.33
CA ASN A 213 17.27 8.00 -49.55
C ASN A 213 17.23 8.43 -51.03
N LYS A 214 16.80 7.55 -51.94
CA LYS A 214 16.56 7.90 -53.34
C LYS A 214 15.14 8.41 -53.50
N PHE A 215 15.00 9.65 -53.93
CA PHE A 215 13.71 10.28 -54.19
C PHE A 215 13.52 10.45 -55.70
N GLU A 216 12.32 10.11 -56.17
CA GLU A 216 11.90 10.33 -57.54
C GLU A 216 11.20 11.68 -57.67
N PHE A 217 11.68 12.49 -58.60
CA PHE A 217 11.06 13.77 -58.92
C PHE A 217 10.56 13.75 -60.36
N LEU A 218 9.27 14.02 -60.53
CA LEU A 218 8.66 14.18 -61.84
C LEU A 218 9.28 15.39 -62.56
N MET A 219 9.73 15.16 -63.79
CA MET A 219 10.32 16.20 -64.63
C MET A 219 9.28 16.82 -65.55
N ALA A 220 9.57 18.00 -66.09
CA ALA A 220 8.72 18.61 -67.11
C ALA A 220 8.92 17.89 -68.45
N ASP A 221 7.88 17.25 -68.97
CA ASP A 221 7.87 16.64 -70.30
C ASP A 221 7.22 17.59 -71.31
N TYR A 222 8.03 18.21 -72.17
CA TYR A 222 7.52 19.10 -73.20
C TYR A 222 7.09 18.32 -74.44
N PHE A 223 5.99 18.73 -75.07
CA PHE A 223 5.44 18.11 -76.28
C PHE A 223 6.47 18.02 -77.43
N GLU A 224 7.37 18.99 -77.50
CA GLU A 224 8.39 19.10 -78.55
C GLU A 224 9.54 18.08 -78.39
N GLU A 225 9.66 17.45 -77.22
CA GLU A 225 10.64 16.39 -76.96
C GLU A 225 10.24 15.06 -77.60
N ASP A 226 8.95 14.83 -77.86
CA ASP A 226 8.46 13.59 -78.46
C ASP A 226 8.84 13.52 -79.95
N SER A 227 9.73 12.58 -80.27
CA SER A 227 10.17 12.35 -81.65
C SER A 227 9.04 11.87 -82.56
N LYS A 228 7.99 11.24 -82.00
CA LYS A 228 6.82 10.71 -82.72
C LYS A 228 5.73 11.75 -82.97
N SER A 229 5.84 12.94 -82.37
CA SER A 229 4.89 14.02 -82.58
C SER A 229 4.88 14.51 -84.04
N LEU A 230 3.72 14.96 -84.53
CA LEU A 230 3.51 15.52 -85.88
C LEU A 230 4.16 16.91 -86.10
N MET A 231 4.88 17.42 -85.10
CA MET A 231 5.52 18.73 -85.17
C MET A 231 6.68 18.76 -86.19
N GLY A 232 6.67 19.72 -87.11
CA GLY A 232 7.73 19.91 -88.10
C GLY A 232 9.10 20.18 -87.47
N LYS A 233 10.17 19.63 -88.09
CA LYS A 233 11.54 19.61 -87.56
C LYS A 233 12.09 20.99 -87.18
N GLU A 234 11.92 21.99 -88.05
CA GLU A 234 12.39 23.36 -87.82
C GLU A 234 11.63 24.03 -86.67
N ARG A 235 10.30 23.89 -86.66
CA ARG A 235 9.44 24.42 -85.58
C ARG A 235 9.78 23.77 -84.24
N ARG A 236 10.05 22.46 -84.22
CA ARG A 236 10.49 21.70 -83.04
C ARG A 236 11.81 22.25 -82.50
N ARG A 237 12.80 22.46 -83.38
CA ARG A 237 14.12 23.00 -83.01
C ARG A 237 14.00 24.37 -82.34
N GLU A 238 13.25 25.31 -82.95
CA GLU A 238 13.12 26.66 -82.40
C GLU A 238 12.34 26.68 -81.07
N SER A 239 11.30 25.86 -80.92
CA SER A 239 10.58 25.75 -79.64
C SER A 239 11.45 25.17 -78.53
N ILE A 240 12.25 24.14 -78.82
CA ILE A 240 13.20 23.56 -77.88
C ILE A 240 14.24 24.61 -77.47
N LYS A 241 14.83 25.35 -78.42
CA LYS A 241 15.81 26.42 -78.13
C LYS A 241 15.22 27.51 -77.22
N LEU A 242 13.99 27.94 -77.46
CA LEU A 242 13.32 28.94 -76.62
C LEU A 242 13.17 28.46 -75.17
N LYS A 243 12.80 27.19 -74.97
CA LYS A 243 12.67 26.60 -73.63
C LYS A 243 14.02 26.39 -72.96
N LEU A 244 15.06 26.01 -73.71
CA LEU A 244 16.43 25.93 -73.20
C LEU A 244 16.93 27.30 -72.75
N GLN A 245 16.72 28.36 -73.54
CA GLN A 245 17.05 29.72 -73.13
C GLN A 245 16.36 30.11 -71.82
N ARG A 246 15.05 29.85 -71.71
CA ARG A 246 14.29 30.10 -70.48
C ARG A 246 14.84 29.32 -69.29
N LEU A 247 15.24 28.07 -69.49
CA LEU A 247 15.84 27.24 -68.45
C LEU A 247 17.22 27.78 -68.05
N GLU A 248 18.07 28.20 -69.00
CA GLU A 248 19.36 28.83 -68.72
C GLU A 248 19.21 30.09 -67.88
N ASP A 249 18.29 30.99 -68.23
CA ASP A 249 18.04 32.21 -67.47
C ASP A 249 17.56 31.88 -66.03
N THR A 250 16.71 30.86 -65.90
CA THR A 250 16.20 30.41 -64.60
C THR A 250 17.28 29.73 -63.76
N ILE A 251 18.15 28.94 -64.38
CA ILE A 251 19.31 28.29 -63.75
C ILE A 251 20.29 29.37 -63.27
N ALA A 252 20.62 30.35 -64.12
CA ALA A 252 21.52 31.45 -63.77
C ALA A 252 20.99 32.26 -62.58
N LYS A 253 19.69 32.55 -62.57
CA LYS A 253 19.04 33.21 -61.42
C LYS A 253 19.13 32.34 -60.16
N THR A 254 18.77 31.06 -60.26
CA THR A 254 18.79 30.14 -59.11
C THR A 254 20.21 29.94 -58.56
N LYS A 255 21.24 29.97 -59.41
CA LYS A 255 22.66 29.96 -58.99
C LYS A 255 23.01 31.19 -58.16
N LYS A 256 22.59 32.39 -58.59
CA LYS A 256 22.79 33.62 -57.81
C LYS A 256 22.05 33.60 -56.47
N ASP A 257 20.80 33.10 -56.46
CA ASP A 257 20.03 32.96 -55.22
C ASP A 257 20.75 32.01 -54.24
N ARG A 258 21.25 30.88 -54.74
CA ARG A 258 22.05 29.92 -53.96
C ARG A 258 23.34 30.54 -53.41
N GLU A 259 24.11 31.24 -54.24
CA GLU A 259 25.33 31.94 -53.81
C GLU A 259 25.03 32.97 -52.71
N GLY A 260 23.90 33.67 -52.80
CA GLY A 260 23.43 34.58 -51.76
C GLY A 260 23.17 33.89 -50.42
N ILE A 261 22.50 32.73 -50.44
CA ILE A 261 22.21 31.92 -49.25
C ILE A 261 23.51 31.32 -48.67
N GLU A 262 24.42 30.81 -49.52
CA GLU A 262 25.72 30.29 -49.07
C GLU A 262 26.56 31.38 -48.39
N LYS A 263 26.52 32.61 -48.91
CA LYS A 263 27.18 33.76 -48.28
C LYS A 263 26.55 34.08 -46.92
N LEU A 264 25.23 34.02 -46.80
CA LEU A 264 24.52 34.22 -45.54
C LEU A 264 24.88 33.14 -44.50
N MET A 265 24.93 31.86 -44.89
CA MET A 265 25.36 30.76 -44.00
C MET A 265 26.80 30.96 -43.51
N ARG A 266 27.69 31.42 -44.39
CA ARG A 266 29.09 31.70 -44.03
C ARG A 266 29.17 32.84 -43.02
N MET A 267 28.42 33.92 -43.23
CA MET A 267 28.37 35.04 -42.28
C MET A 267 27.91 34.61 -40.88
N TYR A 268 26.92 33.73 -40.79
CA TYR A 268 26.47 33.18 -39.50
C TYR A 268 27.50 32.28 -38.84
N SER A 269 28.29 31.55 -39.62
CA SER A 269 29.37 30.69 -39.11
C SER A 269 30.55 31.53 -38.59
N GLU A 270 30.88 32.62 -39.28
CA GLU A 270 31.98 33.52 -38.93
C GLU A 270 31.62 34.46 -37.78
N ASN A 271 30.34 34.83 -37.63
CA ASN A 271 29.87 35.71 -36.57
C ASN A 271 28.67 35.12 -35.81
N PRO A 272 28.91 34.23 -34.82
CA PRO A 272 27.85 33.54 -34.08
C PRO A 272 26.85 34.44 -33.34
N SER A 273 27.18 35.72 -33.12
CA SER A 273 26.30 36.72 -32.49
C SER A 273 25.19 37.25 -33.41
N PHE A 274 25.31 37.08 -34.73
CA PHE A 274 24.32 37.56 -35.72
C PHE A 274 23.22 36.55 -36.04
N SER A 275 23.27 35.36 -35.45
CA SER A 275 22.30 34.30 -35.70
C SER A 275 21.85 33.62 -34.41
N ASN A 276 20.66 33.03 -34.47
CA ASN A 276 20.18 32.11 -33.46
C ASN A 276 19.98 30.74 -34.10
N GLN A 277 19.85 29.69 -33.28
CA GLN A 277 19.70 28.31 -33.77
C GLN A 277 18.55 28.16 -34.78
N LYS A 278 17.46 28.89 -34.59
CA LYS A 278 16.30 28.85 -35.50
C LYS A 278 16.64 29.44 -36.88
N ASN A 279 17.31 30.59 -36.93
CA ASN A 279 17.72 31.23 -38.17
C ASN A 279 18.74 30.37 -38.94
N LEU A 280 19.65 29.69 -38.22
CA LEU A 280 20.59 28.74 -38.81
C LEU A 280 19.85 27.57 -39.48
N GLU A 281 18.90 26.95 -38.78
CA GLU A 281 18.09 25.84 -39.31
C GLU A 281 17.25 26.26 -40.51
N GLU A 282 16.62 27.45 -40.46
CA GLU A 282 15.83 27.98 -41.58
C GLU A 282 16.70 28.29 -42.82
N THR A 283 17.90 28.84 -42.62
CA THR A 283 18.81 29.16 -43.73
C THR A 283 19.40 27.89 -44.34
N GLU A 284 19.74 26.89 -43.51
CA GLU A 284 20.19 25.58 -43.97
C GLU A 284 19.09 24.87 -44.81
N GLN A 285 17.84 24.97 -44.38
CA GLN A 285 16.69 24.45 -45.15
C GLN A 285 16.54 25.18 -46.49
N GLN A 286 16.64 26.51 -46.51
CA GLN A 286 16.58 27.29 -47.75
C GLN A 286 17.70 26.92 -48.73
N LEU A 287 18.91 26.67 -48.23
CA LEU A 287 20.02 26.22 -49.07
C LEU A 287 19.75 24.84 -49.68
N ASP A 288 19.22 23.91 -48.89
CA ASP A 288 18.85 22.56 -49.33
C ASP A 288 17.74 22.59 -50.40
N GLU A 289 16.71 23.39 -50.19
CA GLU A 289 15.61 23.61 -51.15
C GLU A 289 16.11 24.25 -52.46
N CYS A 290 16.96 25.28 -52.37
CA CYS A 290 17.52 25.95 -53.54
C CYS A 290 18.46 25.03 -54.34
N SER A 291 19.21 24.17 -53.64
CA SER A 291 20.08 23.16 -54.27
C SER A 291 19.27 22.11 -55.02
N LEU A 292 18.18 21.60 -54.42
CA LEU A 292 17.28 20.67 -55.10
C LEU A 292 16.64 21.31 -56.34
N LYS A 293 16.15 22.55 -56.22
CA LYS A 293 15.58 23.27 -57.35
C LYS A 293 16.58 23.38 -58.51
N LEU A 294 17.83 23.69 -58.20
CA LEU A 294 18.89 23.77 -59.20
C LEU A 294 19.15 22.42 -59.87
N ASP A 295 19.23 21.33 -59.11
CA ASP A 295 19.40 19.98 -59.64
C ASP A 295 18.26 19.58 -60.59
N LEU A 296 17.01 19.87 -60.23
CA LEU A 296 15.83 19.57 -61.07
C LEU A 296 15.82 20.39 -62.37
N LEU A 297 16.20 21.67 -62.30
CA LEU A 297 16.30 22.54 -63.47
C LEU A 297 17.41 22.08 -64.41
N GLU A 298 18.60 21.74 -63.88
CA GLU A 298 19.72 21.25 -64.68
C GLU A 298 19.45 19.86 -65.28
N ALA A 299 18.73 18.98 -64.57
CA ALA A 299 18.26 17.71 -65.12
C ALA A 299 17.29 17.92 -66.28
N THR A 300 16.34 18.85 -66.13
CA THR A 300 15.37 19.21 -67.20
C THR A 300 16.09 19.82 -68.41
N PHE A 301 17.03 20.73 -68.17
CA PHE A 301 17.85 21.33 -69.21
C PHE A 301 18.67 20.28 -69.97
N HIS A 302 19.29 19.34 -69.26
CA HIS A 302 20.06 18.25 -69.88
C HIS A 302 19.17 17.34 -70.74
N LYS A 303 17.98 16.96 -70.24
CA LYS A 303 17.02 16.15 -70.97
C LYS A 303 16.64 16.82 -72.29
N LEU A 304 16.24 18.09 -72.23
CA LEU A 304 15.81 18.86 -73.39
C LEU A 304 16.96 19.13 -74.37
N SER A 305 18.18 19.37 -73.86
CA SER A 305 19.40 19.53 -74.68
C SER A 305 19.78 18.23 -75.41
N SER A 306 19.52 17.08 -74.77
CA SER A 306 19.71 15.77 -75.38
C SER A 306 18.73 15.56 -76.55
N SER A 307 17.45 15.91 -76.37
CA SER A 307 16.46 15.88 -77.45
C SER A 307 16.82 16.82 -78.61
N LEU A 308 17.36 18.01 -78.32
CA LEU A 308 17.85 18.92 -79.36
C LEU A 308 19.05 18.34 -80.13
N SER A 309 19.99 17.73 -79.41
CA SER A 309 21.19 17.14 -80.02
C SER A 309 20.85 15.96 -80.93
N GLU A 310 19.89 15.12 -80.52
CA GLU A 310 19.32 14.06 -81.37
C GLU A 310 18.68 14.63 -82.65
N LEU A 311 17.91 15.72 -82.53
CA LEU A 311 17.26 16.39 -83.66
C LEU A 311 18.27 16.96 -84.69
N GLU A 312 19.40 17.46 -84.18
CA GLU A 312 20.50 18.07 -84.96
C GLU A 312 21.55 17.04 -85.43
N GLY A 313 21.46 15.78 -85.03
CA GLY A 313 22.43 14.72 -85.38
C GLY A 313 23.78 14.87 -84.67
N LYS A 314 23.84 15.58 -83.55
CA LYS A 314 25.05 15.80 -82.75
C LYS A 314 25.21 14.71 -81.69
N PRO A 315 26.46 14.34 -81.33
CA PRO A 315 26.70 13.39 -80.25
C PRO A 315 26.19 13.93 -78.91
N LYS A 316 25.57 13.07 -78.11
CA LYS A 316 25.10 13.42 -76.76
C LYS A 316 26.29 13.73 -75.84
N SER A 317 26.27 14.88 -75.19
CA SER A 317 27.24 15.24 -74.15
C SER A 317 27.07 14.38 -72.90
N PHE A 318 28.18 14.03 -72.23
CA PHE A 318 28.13 13.38 -70.92
C PHE A 318 27.66 14.37 -69.85
N HIS A 319 26.68 13.99 -69.02
CA HIS A 319 26.13 14.85 -67.97
C HIS A 319 25.85 14.05 -66.69
N ARG A 320 25.92 14.71 -65.54
CA ARG A 320 25.78 14.10 -64.20
C ARG A 320 24.44 13.40 -63.94
N PHE A 321 23.41 13.69 -64.74
CA PHE A 321 22.07 13.10 -64.60
C PHE A 321 21.75 12.03 -65.63
N ARG A 322 22.69 11.68 -66.51
CA ARG A 322 22.45 10.76 -67.63
C ARG A 322 21.85 9.43 -67.17
N ASP A 323 22.42 8.84 -66.14
CA ASP A 323 22.03 7.52 -65.62
C ASP A 323 20.99 7.60 -64.50
N SER A 324 20.49 8.82 -64.21
CA SER A 324 19.53 9.09 -63.13
C SER A 324 18.13 9.43 -63.64
N ILE A 325 17.96 9.64 -64.95
CA ILE A 325 16.66 9.94 -65.56
C ILE A 325 16.05 8.64 -66.08
N VAL A 326 14.89 8.29 -65.57
CA VAL A 326 14.11 7.11 -65.97
C VAL A 326 12.84 7.58 -66.67
N LYS A 327 12.51 6.93 -67.79
CA LYS A 327 11.25 7.16 -68.50
C LYS A 327 10.32 5.99 -68.29
N TRP A 328 9.04 6.29 -68.12
CA TRP A 328 7.98 5.29 -68.06
C TRP A 328 6.75 5.81 -68.82
N LYS A 329 5.90 4.90 -69.28
CA LYS A 329 4.74 5.25 -70.12
C LYS A 329 3.45 4.96 -69.36
N ASP A 330 2.58 5.96 -69.24
CA ASP A 330 1.19 5.79 -68.82
C ASP A 330 0.27 5.99 -70.03
N LYS A 331 -0.35 4.91 -70.51
CA LYS A 331 -1.20 4.91 -71.71
C LYS A 331 -0.48 5.54 -72.93
N ASP A 332 -0.86 6.76 -73.31
CA ASP A 332 -0.33 7.52 -74.45
C ASP A 332 0.65 8.63 -74.04
N CYS A 333 0.90 8.80 -72.73
CA CYS A 333 1.82 9.80 -72.19
C CYS A 333 3.13 9.14 -71.74
N GLU A 334 4.27 9.71 -72.17
CA GLU A 334 5.58 9.38 -71.62
C GLU A 334 5.91 10.34 -70.47
N HIS A 335 6.36 9.79 -69.36
CA HIS A 335 6.75 10.51 -68.16
C HIS A 335 8.23 10.32 -67.87
N SER A 336 8.93 11.41 -67.59
CA SER A 336 10.33 11.38 -67.14
C SER A 336 10.41 11.67 -65.65
N VAL A 337 11.16 10.86 -64.91
CA VAL A 337 11.51 11.09 -63.50
C VAL A 337 13.01 11.15 -63.34
N VAL A 338 13.51 11.99 -62.43
CA VAL A 338 14.92 11.99 -62.02
C VAL A 338 15.03 11.41 -60.62
N GLN A 339 15.92 10.43 -60.46
CA GLN A 339 16.26 9.81 -59.19
C GLN A 339 17.43 10.56 -58.55
N LEU A 340 17.17 11.23 -57.43
CA LEU A 340 18.19 11.97 -56.68
C LEU A 340 18.34 11.41 -55.27
N THR A 341 19.58 11.25 -54.81
CA THR A 341 19.86 10.90 -53.41
C THR A 341 19.74 12.15 -52.54
N ARG A 342 18.87 12.12 -51.53
CA ARG A 342 18.73 13.24 -50.57
C ARG A 342 18.84 12.74 -49.13
N GLN A 343 19.49 13.52 -48.28
CA GLN A 343 19.54 13.25 -46.84
C GLN A 343 18.33 13.90 -46.18
N VAL A 344 17.43 13.09 -45.61
CA VAL A 344 16.36 13.62 -44.75
C VAL A 344 16.97 13.96 -43.39
N LYS A 345 17.14 15.26 -43.12
CA LYS A 345 17.56 15.72 -41.79
C LYS A 345 16.34 15.77 -40.88
N LEU A 346 16.30 14.91 -39.86
CA LEU A 346 15.33 15.03 -38.78
C LEU A 346 15.60 16.31 -37.99
N ARG A 347 14.57 17.12 -37.74
CA ARG A 347 14.69 18.35 -36.94
C ARG A 347 15.33 18.03 -35.59
N ARG A 348 16.45 18.69 -35.28
CA ARG A 348 17.09 18.64 -33.96
C ARG A 348 16.40 19.63 -33.03
N THR A 349 15.20 19.32 -32.55
CA THR A 349 14.65 20.07 -31.42
C THR A 349 15.53 19.85 -30.20
N THR A 350 16.18 20.90 -29.71
CA THR A 350 16.89 20.88 -28.43
C THR A 350 15.88 20.60 -27.33
N PHE A 351 16.14 19.54 -26.57
CA PHE A 351 15.26 19.13 -25.47
C PHE A 351 15.31 20.21 -24.38
N ARG A 352 14.15 20.71 -23.97
CA ARG A 352 14.08 21.63 -22.82
C ARG A 352 14.48 20.85 -21.56
N SER A 353 15.46 21.38 -20.82
CA SER A 353 15.87 20.82 -19.52
C SER A 353 14.68 20.59 -18.59
N ARG A 354 14.72 19.47 -17.84
CA ARG A 354 13.69 18.99 -16.89
C ARG A 354 13.19 20.06 -15.90
N GLN A 355 13.96 21.11 -15.61
CA GLN A 355 13.52 22.19 -14.71
C GLN A 355 12.35 23.02 -15.29
N SER A 356 12.20 23.09 -16.62
CA SER A 356 11.15 23.88 -17.25
C SER A 356 9.76 23.22 -17.26
N LEU A 357 9.67 21.88 -17.13
CA LEU A 357 8.40 21.15 -17.22
C LEU A 357 7.63 21.09 -15.89
N ARG A 358 8.29 21.32 -14.74
CA ARG A 358 7.60 21.41 -13.44
C ARG A 358 6.68 22.63 -13.33
N ALA A 359 6.92 23.69 -14.11
CA ALA A 359 6.08 24.88 -14.10
C ALA A 359 4.72 24.68 -14.81
N SER A 360 4.58 23.66 -15.66
CA SER A 360 3.38 23.45 -16.48
C SER A 360 2.42 22.38 -15.95
N ILE A 361 2.78 21.66 -14.88
CA ILE A 361 1.90 20.67 -14.24
C ILE A 361 1.68 21.08 -12.78
N ILE A 362 1.03 22.24 -12.59
CA ILE A 362 0.33 22.52 -11.34
C ILE A 362 -1.01 21.78 -11.44
N TYR A 363 -1.06 20.61 -10.82
CA TYR A 363 -2.29 19.90 -10.52
C TYR A 363 -3.20 20.85 -9.70
N LYS A 364 -4.24 21.40 -10.34
CA LYS A 364 -5.36 22.01 -9.60
C LYS A 364 -6.24 20.86 -9.12
N GLY A 365 -6.13 20.54 -7.83
CA GLY A 365 -7.08 19.66 -7.15
C GLY A 365 -8.52 20.22 -7.20
N PRO A 366 -9.52 19.43 -6.79
CA PRO A 366 -10.92 19.80 -6.95
C PRO A 366 -11.24 21.09 -6.16
N ALA A 367 -11.89 22.03 -6.83
CA ALA A 367 -12.33 23.29 -6.25
C ALA A 367 -13.26 23.02 -5.04
N GLN A 368 -12.83 23.43 -3.85
CA GLN A 368 -13.74 23.57 -2.71
C GLN A 368 -14.68 24.74 -3.02
N PHE A 369 -15.98 24.46 -3.03
CA PHE A 369 -17.03 25.46 -3.10
C PHE A 369 -16.94 26.36 -1.86
N VAL A 370 -16.53 27.61 -2.05
CA VAL A 370 -16.68 28.67 -1.05
C VAL A 370 -18.01 29.36 -1.33
N THR A 371 -18.93 29.21 -0.38
CA THR A 371 -20.20 29.94 -0.28
C THR A 371 -19.90 31.43 -0.10
N GLN A 372 -20.38 32.28 -1.02
CA GLN A 372 -20.44 33.73 -0.81
C GLN A 372 -21.60 34.06 0.16
N PRO A 373 -21.42 35.02 1.08
CA PRO A 373 -22.54 35.79 1.62
C PRO A 373 -22.71 37.12 0.86
N SER A 374 -23.97 37.44 0.57
CA SER A 374 -24.44 38.69 -0.04
C SER A 374 -24.41 39.85 0.96
N VAL A 375 -24.14 41.04 0.44
CA VAL A 375 -23.98 42.34 1.14
C VAL A 375 -25.33 43.05 1.31
N GLU A 376 -25.56 43.69 2.47
CA GLU A 376 -26.04 45.09 2.71
C GLU A 376 -26.63 45.28 4.14
N PRO A 377 -26.80 46.52 4.67
CA PRO A 377 -25.98 47.75 4.71
C PRO A 377 -25.73 48.24 6.17
N PRO A 378 -25.02 49.36 6.43
CA PRO A 378 -24.47 49.70 7.75
C PRO A 378 -25.35 50.65 8.57
N GLN A 379 -25.35 50.51 9.92
CA GLN A 379 -25.58 51.63 10.84
C GLN A 379 -25.17 51.34 12.31
N SER A 380 -24.35 52.28 12.84
CA SER A 380 -24.26 52.82 14.22
C SER A 380 -23.90 51.96 15.46
N ALA A 381 -22.75 52.37 16.04
CA ALA A 381 -22.50 52.83 17.42
C ALA A 381 -22.35 51.84 18.62
N SER A 382 -21.29 52.12 19.40
CA SER A 382 -20.92 51.67 20.77
C SER A 382 -20.57 50.18 20.95
N ASP A 383 -19.52 49.74 21.67
CA ASP A 383 -18.64 50.35 22.68
C ASP A 383 -17.28 49.62 22.74
N GLN A 384 -16.24 50.38 23.12
CA GLN A 384 -15.11 50.10 24.05
C GLN A 384 -14.91 48.64 24.57
N VAL A 385 -13.72 48.07 24.82
CA VAL A 385 -12.38 48.57 25.23
C VAL A 385 -11.44 47.33 25.35
N THR A 386 -10.18 47.47 24.92
CA THR A 386 -8.89 47.09 25.59
C THR A 386 -8.72 45.63 26.12
N SER A 387 -7.61 44.90 26.01
CA SER A 387 -6.19 45.19 25.78
C SER A 387 -5.39 43.86 25.68
N THR A 388 -4.25 43.88 24.96
CA THR A 388 -2.89 43.38 25.30
C THR A 388 -2.71 42.28 26.36
N ASP A 389 -1.75 41.36 26.35
CA ASP A 389 -0.46 41.16 25.67
C ASP A 389 -0.02 39.71 26.07
N SER A 390 0.63 38.89 25.24
CA SER A 390 2.10 38.83 25.04
C SER A 390 2.84 38.25 26.28
N THR A 391 3.91 37.43 26.28
CA THR A 391 4.90 36.90 25.31
C THR A 391 5.77 35.88 26.10
N HIS A 392 6.21 34.78 25.44
CA HIS A 392 7.56 34.17 25.48
C HIS A 392 8.12 33.47 26.74
N GLU A 393 8.54 32.19 26.65
CA GLU A 393 9.90 31.66 26.33
C GLU A 393 10.79 31.55 27.60
N THR A 394 11.76 30.65 27.80
CA THR A 394 12.34 29.50 27.07
C THR A 394 13.41 28.88 28.00
N GLU A 395 13.74 27.60 27.77
CA GLU A 395 15.00 26.87 28.12
C GLU A 395 15.42 26.73 29.60
N ALA A 396 16.28 25.79 30.00
CA ALA A 396 16.68 24.43 29.62
C ALA A 396 17.82 24.01 30.58
N SER A 397 18.10 22.70 30.64
CA SER A 397 19.35 22.07 31.14
C SER A 397 19.55 22.01 32.67
N GLU A 398 20.22 21.02 33.28
CA GLU A 398 20.61 19.64 32.96
C GLU A 398 21.17 19.04 34.27
N GLN A 399 21.04 17.71 34.44
CA GLN A 399 21.97 16.78 35.13
C GLN A 399 22.45 17.07 36.57
N ARG A 400 22.21 16.12 37.52
CA ARG A 400 23.10 14.96 37.83
C ARG A 400 22.79 14.39 39.25
N VAL A 401 22.84 13.06 39.33
CA VAL A 401 22.58 12.08 40.42
C VAL A 401 23.88 11.91 41.30
N PRO A 402 24.09 11.03 42.32
CA PRO A 402 23.27 10.16 43.21
C PRO A 402 23.66 10.11 44.74
N SER A 403 22.95 9.23 45.47
CA SER A 403 23.41 8.15 46.40
C SER A 403 23.13 8.28 47.91
N HIS A 404 22.45 7.26 48.48
CA HIS A 404 22.93 6.35 49.56
C HIS A 404 21.80 5.68 50.40
N THR A 405 21.83 4.33 50.43
CA THR A 405 21.69 3.35 51.56
C THR A 405 20.61 3.56 52.65
N GLY A 406 19.88 2.58 53.20
CA GLY A 406 19.96 1.12 53.24
C GLY A 406 19.35 0.61 54.59
N ASN A 407 18.88 -0.64 54.61
CA ASN A 407 18.52 -1.54 55.74
C ASN A 407 17.19 -1.44 56.53
N ASP A 408 16.35 -2.47 56.34
CA ASP A 408 15.93 -3.52 57.30
C ASP A 408 15.71 -3.18 58.79
N ASN A 409 14.50 -3.41 59.33
CA ASN A 409 14.14 -4.70 59.94
C ASN A 409 12.70 -4.77 60.50
N GLN A 410 12.25 -6.02 60.65
CA GLN A 410 10.94 -6.56 61.03
C GLN A 410 10.41 -6.14 62.40
N GLU A 411 9.07 -6.16 62.57
CA GLU A 411 8.43 -6.88 63.68
C GLU A 411 6.94 -7.17 63.41
N GLY A 412 6.52 -8.39 63.71
CA GLY A 412 5.19 -8.93 63.44
C GLY A 412 4.15 -8.65 64.51
N LYS A 413 2.87 -8.71 64.11
CA LYS A 413 1.73 -8.91 65.01
C LYS A 413 0.74 -9.91 64.39
N ILE A 414 0.51 -10.98 65.15
CA ILE A 414 -0.47 -12.05 64.92
C ILE A 414 -1.82 -11.57 65.45
N PHE A 415 -2.88 -11.63 64.64
CA PHE A 415 -4.30 -11.62 65.04
C PHE A 415 -5.10 -12.52 64.07
N PRO A 416 -6.22 -13.13 64.51
CA PRO A 416 -6.67 -14.42 64.03
C PRO A 416 -7.45 -14.37 62.72
N ASP A 417 -7.25 -15.42 61.93
CA ASP A 417 -8.01 -15.82 60.75
C ASP A 417 -9.52 -15.83 61.02
N THR A 418 -10.25 -15.00 60.30
CA THR A 418 -11.69 -15.19 59.98
C THR A 418 -12.18 -14.22 58.89
N ASN A 419 -11.40 -13.19 58.52
CA ASN A 419 -11.80 -12.21 57.49
C ASN A 419 -11.11 -12.39 56.12
N THR A 420 -10.17 -13.32 55.99
CA THR A 420 -9.42 -13.53 54.74
C THR A 420 -10.22 -14.32 53.70
N GLU A 421 -11.11 -15.23 54.12
CA GLU A 421 -11.89 -16.09 53.21
C GLU A 421 -12.99 -15.31 52.46
N VAL A 422 -13.60 -14.31 53.09
CA VAL A 422 -14.66 -13.49 52.47
C VAL A 422 -14.07 -12.50 51.45
N PHE A 423 -12.87 -11.97 51.71
CA PHE A 423 -12.19 -11.04 50.80
C PHE A 423 -11.64 -11.73 49.56
N ILE A 424 -11.14 -12.96 49.68
CA ILE A 424 -10.66 -13.77 48.54
C ILE A 424 -11.84 -14.15 47.63
N SER A 425 -13.01 -14.48 48.19
CA SER A 425 -14.21 -14.78 47.40
C SER A 425 -14.71 -13.57 46.58
N ALA A 426 -14.68 -12.36 47.16
CA ALA A 426 -15.16 -11.14 46.49
C ALA A 426 -14.19 -10.62 45.40
N HIS A 427 -12.88 -10.81 45.55
CA HIS A 427 -11.91 -10.42 44.51
C HIS A 427 -11.86 -11.41 43.34
N ILE A 428 -12.09 -12.70 43.58
CA ILE A 428 -12.01 -13.75 42.55
C ILE A 428 -13.22 -13.71 41.60
N CYS A 429 -14.43 -13.40 42.08
CA CYS A 429 -15.60 -13.21 41.20
C CYS A 429 -15.46 -12.00 40.25
N ARG A 430 -14.69 -10.98 40.61
CA ARG A 430 -14.50 -9.79 39.78
C ARG A 430 -13.59 -10.02 38.57
N PHE A 431 -12.66 -10.98 38.66
CA PHE A 431 -11.76 -11.31 37.56
C PHE A 431 -12.41 -12.19 36.48
N THR A 432 -13.46 -12.94 36.83
CA THR A 432 -14.14 -13.84 35.87
C THR A 432 -15.19 -13.13 35.00
N ILE A 433 -15.72 -11.97 35.44
CA ILE A 433 -16.79 -11.25 34.73
C ILE A 433 -16.26 -10.30 33.65
N ASN A 434 -15.00 -9.85 33.71
CA ASN A 434 -14.45 -8.84 32.79
C ASN A 434 -13.73 -9.38 31.55
N LEU A 435 -13.80 -10.67 31.24
CA LEU A 435 -13.12 -11.28 30.07
C LEU A 435 -14.07 -11.94 29.07
N THR A 436 -15.36 -11.60 29.11
CA THR A 436 -16.37 -12.04 28.11
C THR A 436 -17.18 -10.89 27.50
N GLN A 437 -16.61 -9.67 27.46
CA GLN A 437 -17.07 -8.60 26.58
C GLN A 437 -16.00 -8.25 25.56
#